data_AF-A0A091R007-F1
#
_entry.id   AF-A0A091R007-F1
#
_cell.length_a   1.000
_cell.length_b   1.000
_cell.length_c   1.000
_cell.angle_alpha   90.00
_cell.angle_beta   90.00
_cell.angle_gamma   90.00
#
_symmetry.space_group_name_H-M   'P 1'
#
loop_
_entity.id
_entity.type
_entity.pdbx_description
1 polymer ?
#
loop_
_entity_poly.entity_id
_entity_poly.type
_entity_poly.pdbx_seq_one_letter_code
_entity_poly.pdbx_strand_id
1 'polypeptide(L)'
;QLYRDARECLTLLSQRLGSQKFFFGDSPASLDAFVFSRLAPLLKAKLPNGKLQQHLKSLQNLCNYCTSILSLYFPWDGGEPPASAPRAAGADGSEAEEDPHKRRNQLLSVL
;
A
#
# COMPACT_ATOMS: atom_id res chain seq x y z
N GLN A 1 -12.66 8.46 21.87
CA GLN A 1 -13.51 9.31 21.02
C GLN A 1 -13.02 9.27 19.58
N LEU A 2 -11.83 9.78 19.27
CA LEU A 2 -11.24 9.75 17.92
C LEU A 2 -11.38 8.44 17.13
N TYR A 3 -11.09 7.27 17.74
CA TYR A 3 -11.25 5.99 17.04
C TYR A 3 -12.71 5.70 16.63
N ARG A 4 -13.67 6.02 17.50
CA ARG A 4 -15.09 5.85 17.23
C ARG A 4 -15.49 6.74 16.06
N ASP A 5 -15.09 8.00 16.10
CA ASP A 5 -15.42 9.00 15.08
C ASP A 5 -14.81 8.60 13.73
N ALA A 6 -13.55 8.14 13.72
CA ALA A 6 -12.90 7.63 12.52
C ALA A 6 -13.65 6.41 11.94
N ARG A 7 -14.07 5.48 12.81
CA ARG A 7 -14.82 4.28 12.39
C ARG A 7 -16.18 4.64 11.80
N GLU A 8 -16.87 5.61 12.39
CA GLU A 8 -18.14 6.15 11.91
C GLU A 8 -17.96 6.88 10.57
N CYS A 9 -16.93 7.71 10.42
CA CYS A 9 -16.59 8.36 9.15
C CYS A 9 -16.34 7.33 8.04
N LEU A 10 -15.63 6.23 8.31
CA LEU A 10 -15.44 5.17 7.32
C LEU A 10 -16.77 4.53 6.90
N THR A 11 -17.65 4.27 7.86
CA THR A 11 -19.00 3.75 7.57
C THR A 11 -19.81 4.72 6.72
N LEU A 12 -19.79 6.02 7.05
CA LEU A 12 -20.49 7.05 6.28
C LEU A 12 -19.92 7.20 4.85
N LEU A 13 -18.59 7.12 4.69
CA LEU A 13 -17.96 7.12 3.36
C LEU A 13 -18.40 5.90 2.55
N SER A 14 -18.44 4.72 3.17
CA SER A 14 -18.90 3.49 2.51
C SER A 14 -20.37 3.60 2.09
N GLN A 15 -21.24 4.12 2.96
CA GLN A 15 -22.65 4.37 2.64
C GLN A 15 -22.80 5.40 1.51
N ARG A 16 -22.01 6.47 1.54
CA ARG A 16 -22.06 7.53 0.52
C ARG A 16 -21.56 7.05 -0.84
N LEU A 17 -20.53 6.22 -0.87
CA LEU A 17 -20.04 5.61 -2.11
C LEU A 17 -21.06 4.61 -2.67
N GLY A 18 -21.71 3.83 -1.80
CA GLY A 18 -22.72 2.84 -2.18
C GLY A 18 -22.14 1.82 -3.17
N SER A 19 -22.80 1.68 -4.32
CA SER A 19 -22.38 0.84 -5.45
C SER A 19 -21.60 1.59 -6.53
N GLN A 20 -21.37 2.89 -6.36
CA GLN A 20 -20.68 3.70 -7.37
C GLN A 20 -19.17 3.44 -7.36
N LYS A 21 -18.53 3.66 -8.52
CA LYS A 21 -17.07 3.51 -8.66
C LYS A 21 -16.32 4.66 -7.99
N PHE A 22 -16.88 5.86 -8.03
CA PHE A 22 -16.36 7.09 -7.43
C PHE A 22 -17.48 7.88 -6.74
N PHE A 23 -17.14 8.84 -5.88
CA PHE A 23 -18.12 9.56 -5.06
C PHE A 23 -19.13 10.40 -5.85
N PHE A 24 -18.80 10.79 -7.09
CA PHE A 24 -19.66 11.59 -7.97
C PHE A 24 -19.99 10.90 -9.30
N GLY A 25 -19.97 9.56 -9.35
CA GLY A 25 -20.38 8.78 -10.51
C GLY A 25 -19.24 7.94 -11.10
N ASP A 26 -19.11 8.00 -12.42
CA ASP A 26 -18.22 7.10 -13.18
C ASP A 26 -16.82 7.65 -13.43
N SER A 27 -16.61 8.93 -13.12
CA SER A 27 -15.31 9.61 -13.24
C SER A 27 -14.79 10.08 -11.88
N PRO A 28 -13.48 9.94 -11.61
CA PRO A 28 -12.85 10.46 -10.39
C PRO A 28 -12.98 11.98 -10.29
N ALA A 29 -13.20 12.49 -9.07
CA ALA A 29 -13.23 13.90 -8.74
C ALA A 29 -12.23 14.26 -7.63
N SER A 30 -12.16 15.55 -7.28
CA SER A 30 -11.25 16.05 -6.23
C SER A 30 -11.49 15.39 -4.86
N LEU A 31 -12.75 15.10 -4.53
CA LEU A 31 -13.09 14.37 -3.31
C LEU A 31 -12.46 12.98 -3.31
N ASP A 32 -12.43 12.31 -4.47
CA ASP A 32 -11.89 10.97 -4.56
C ASP A 32 -10.39 10.96 -4.25
N ALA A 33 -9.63 11.91 -4.81
CA ALA A 33 -8.20 12.07 -4.50
C ALA A 33 -7.97 12.31 -3.00
N PHE A 34 -8.80 13.15 -2.38
CA PHE A 34 -8.71 13.44 -0.94
C PHE A 34 -9.01 12.23 -0.07
N VAL A 35 -10.11 11.51 -0.34
CA VAL A 35 -10.47 10.30 0.40
C VAL A 35 -9.42 9.21 0.18
N PHE A 36 -8.99 9.01 -1.06
CA PHE A 36 -7.96 8.04 -1.42
C PHE A 36 -6.65 8.26 -0.66
N SER A 37 -6.16 9.51 -0.58
CA SER A 37 -4.90 9.83 0.12
C SER A 37 -4.90 9.43 1.59
N ARG A 38 -6.09 9.31 2.21
CA ARG A 38 -6.26 8.86 3.59
C ARG A 38 -6.46 7.34 3.69
N LEU A 39 -7.26 6.76 2.81
CA LEU A 39 -7.60 5.34 2.86
C LEU A 39 -6.45 4.44 2.40
N ALA A 40 -5.73 4.82 1.34
CA ALA A 40 -4.69 3.98 0.76
C ALA A 40 -3.52 3.70 1.74
N PRO A 41 -2.94 4.70 2.44
CA PRO A 41 -1.94 4.43 3.46
C PRO A 41 -2.51 3.61 4.62
N LEU A 42 -3.74 3.91 5.06
CA LEU A 42 -4.40 3.18 6.14
C LEU A 42 -4.59 1.69 5.79
N LEU A 43 -4.86 1.36 4.52
CA LEU A 43 -4.98 -0.02 4.04
C LEU A 43 -3.64 -0.78 3.98
N LYS A 44 -2.56 -0.08 3.59
CA LYS A 44 -1.27 -0.71 3.24
C LYS A 44 -0.24 -0.66 4.38
N ALA A 45 -0.32 0.32 5.27
CA ALA A 45 0.65 0.50 6.34
C ALA A 45 0.58 -0.64 7.37
N LYS A 46 1.74 -1.04 7.89
CA LYS A 46 1.85 -1.92 9.06
C LYS A 46 1.66 -1.07 10.31
N LEU A 47 0.46 -1.12 10.89
CA LEU A 47 0.12 -0.34 12.08
C LEU A 47 0.26 -1.20 13.35
N PRO A 48 0.73 -0.62 14.46
CA PRO A 48 0.79 -1.32 15.75
C PRO A 48 -0.61 -1.69 16.29
N ASN A 49 -1.64 -0.92 15.90
CA ASN A 49 -3.04 -1.20 16.19
C ASN A 49 -3.84 -1.31 14.89
N GLY A 50 -4.19 -2.55 14.52
CA GLY A 50 -4.89 -2.85 13.28
C GLY A 50 -6.41 -2.67 13.33
N LYS A 51 -7.03 -2.30 14.46
CA LYS A 51 -8.51 -2.30 14.58
C LYS A 51 -9.22 -1.40 13.57
N LEU A 52 -8.67 -0.22 13.28
CA LEU A 52 -9.28 0.69 12.31
C LEU A 52 -9.08 0.19 10.88
N GLN A 53 -7.88 -0.34 10.60
CA GLN A 53 -7.57 -0.97 9.32
C GLN A 53 -8.45 -2.21 9.08
N GLN A 54 -8.74 -3.01 10.11
CA GLN A 54 -9.65 -4.16 10.03
C GLN A 54 -11.07 -3.71 9.70
N HIS A 55 -11.57 -2.64 10.32
CA HIS A 55 -12.88 -2.07 9.97
C HIS A 55 -12.89 -1.54 8.53
N LEU A 56 -11.84 -0.85 8.09
CA LEU A 56 -11.76 -0.44 6.68
C LEU A 56 -11.75 -1.64 5.74
N LYS A 57 -11.04 -2.72 6.08
CA LYS A 57 -10.98 -3.97 5.31
C LYS A 57 -12.31 -4.73 5.29
N SER A 58 -13.24 -4.51 6.23
CA SER A 58 -14.58 -5.11 6.14
C SER A 58 -15.50 -4.36 5.18
N LEU A 59 -15.18 -3.10 4.84
CA LEU A 59 -15.92 -2.26 3.89
C LEU A 59 -15.41 -2.49 2.46
N GLN A 60 -15.85 -3.58 1.84
CA GLN A 60 -15.34 -4.03 0.53
C GLN A 60 -15.46 -2.98 -0.58
N ASN A 61 -16.52 -2.17 -0.58
CA ASN A 61 -16.68 -1.11 -1.58
C ASN A 61 -15.57 -0.04 -1.49
N LEU A 62 -15.15 0.34 -0.28
CA LEU A 62 -14.02 1.25 -0.09
C LEU A 62 -12.68 0.60 -0.48
N CYS A 63 -12.50 -0.70 -0.23
CA CYS A 63 -11.33 -1.43 -0.69
C CYS A 63 -11.26 -1.44 -2.23
N ASN A 64 -12.36 -1.78 -2.91
CA ASN A 64 -12.46 -1.81 -4.37
C ASN A 64 -12.27 -0.42 -4.98
N TYR A 65 -12.81 0.60 -4.34
CA TYR A 65 -12.60 2.00 -4.68
C TYR A 65 -11.11 2.39 -4.67
N CYS A 66 -10.38 2.07 -3.60
CA CYS A 66 -8.94 2.31 -3.53
C CYS A 66 -8.16 1.55 -4.60
N THR A 67 -8.51 0.28 -4.84
CA THR A 67 -7.90 -0.53 -5.91
C THR A 67 -8.16 0.09 -7.29
N SER A 68 -9.38 0.57 -7.55
CA SER A 68 -9.74 1.20 -8.82
C SER A 68 -8.93 2.46 -9.10
N ILE A 69 -8.72 3.32 -8.09
CA ILE A 69 -7.90 4.52 -8.22
C ILE A 69 -6.43 4.16 -8.45
N LEU A 70 -5.90 3.18 -7.71
CA LEU A 70 -4.53 2.68 -7.91
C LEU A 70 -4.33 2.19 -9.34
N SER A 71 -5.24 1.35 -9.86
CA SER A 71 -5.13 0.84 -11.23
C SER A 71 -5.25 1.93 -12.29
N LEU A 72 -6.05 2.98 -12.05
CA LEU A 72 -6.31 4.04 -13.02
C LEU A 72 -5.17 5.07 -13.12
N TYR A 73 -4.60 5.47 -11.97
CA TYR A 73 -3.63 6.58 -11.91
C TYR A 73 -2.23 6.18 -11.46
N PHE A 74 -2.09 4.99 -10.89
CA PHE A 74 -0.81 4.44 -10.46
C PHE A 74 -0.61 3.02 -11.05
N PRO A 75 -0.86 2.81 -12.37
CA PRO A 75 -0.61 1.51 -12.98
C PRO A 75 0.86 1.18 -12.78
N TRP A 76 1.13 -0.03 -12.30
CA TRP A 76 2.48 -0.50 -12.05
C TRP A 76 3.20 -0.66 -13.39
N ASP A 77 3.99 0.34 -13.78
CA ASP A 77 4.81 0.28 -14.99
C ASP A 77 6.11 -0.49 -14.68
N GLY A 78 6.06 -1.81 -14.73
CA GLY A 78 7.23 -2.66 -14.98
C GLY A 78 8.39 -2.69 -13.99
N GLY A 79 8.30 -2.11 -12.78
CA GLY A 79 9.34 -2.30 -11.78
C GLY A 79 9.16 -3.62 -11.06
N GLU A 80 9.77 -4.71 -11.53
CA GLU A 80 9.79 -6.03 -10.88
C GLU A 80 9.77 -5.92 -9.34
N PRO A 81 8.77 -6.49 -8.62
CA PRO A 81 8.94 -6.68 -7.19
C PRO A 81 10.20 -7.54 -7.03
N PRO A 82 11.15 -7.21 -6.13
CA PRO A 82 12.33 -8.05 -5.96
C PRO A 82 11.80 -9.46 -5.69
N ALA A 83 12.05 -10.35 -6.66
CA ALA A 83 11.68 -11.74 -6.56
C ALA A 83 12.14 -12.17 -5.17
N SER A 84 11.18 -12.54 -4.32
CA SER A 84 11.52 -13.16 -3.06
C SER A 84 12.16 -14.47 -3.47
N ALA A 85 13.50 -14.46 -3.56
CA ALA A 85 14.27 -15.61 -3.99
C ALA A 85 13.77 -16.82 -3.20
N PRO A 86 13.47 -17.96 -3.85
CA PRO A 86 13.15 -19.16 -3.11
C PRO A 86 14.35 -19.48 -2.23
N ARG A 87 14.16 -19.54 -0.92
CA ARG A 87 15.16 -20.12 -0.02
C ARG A 87 15.28 -21.61 -0.38
N ALA A 88 16.21 -21.92 -1.27
CA ALA A 88 16.71 -23.27 -1.47
C ALA A 88 17.72 -23.56 -0.36
N ALA A 89 17.37 -24.51 0.50
CA ALA A 89 18.28 -25.05 1.49
C ALA A 89 19.35 -25.92 0.79
N GLY A 90 20.62 -25.57 1.02
CA GLY A 90 21.77 -26.48 1.04
C GLY A 90 22.30 -27.01 -0.30
N ALA A 91 23.51 -26.58 -0.68
CA ALA A 91 24.70 -27.42 -0.84
C ALA A 91 25.84 -26.64 -1.55
N ASP A 92 26.93 -26.45 -0.81
CA ASP A 92 28.34 -26.32 -1.18
C ASP A 92 28.75 -26.01 -2.64
N GLY A 93 29.46 -24.88 -2.84
CA GLY A 93 30.13 -24.55 -4.10
C GLY A 93 30.60 -23.08 -4.15
N SER A 94 31.91 -22.87 -4.16
CA SER A 94 32.60 -21.57 -4.09
C SER A 94 32.35 -20.64 -5.28
N GLU A 95 31.68 -19.49 -5.08
CA GLU A 95 31.79 -18.30 -5.94
C GLU A 95 31.76 -17.03 -5.07
N ALA A 96 32.65 -16.09 -5.34
CA ALA A 96 32.83 -14.87 -4.56
C ALA A 96 31.62 -13.93 -4.72
N GLU A 97 30.80 -13.83 -3.69
CA GLU A 97 29.73 -12.84 -3.55
C GLU A 97 30.33 -11.41 -3.63
N GLU A 98 30.11 -10.72 -4.76
CA GLU A 98 30.50 -9.32 -4.90
C GLU A 98 29.56 -8.44 -4.04
N ASP A 99 30.10 -7.95 -2.91
CA ASP A 99 29.39 -7.03 -2.01
C ASP A 99 28.90 -5.79 -2.80
N PRO A 100 27.58 -5.54 -2.88
CA PRO A 100 27.00 -4.45 -3.69
C PRO A 100 27.34 -3.04 -3.15
N HIS A 101 28.03 -2.96 -2.01
CA HIS A 101 28.45 -1.73 -1.37
C HIS A 101 29.97 -1.62 -1.23
N LYS A 102 30.74 -2.45 -1.92
CA LYS A 102 32.22 -2.44 -1.88
C LYS A 102 32.81 -1.06 -2.13
N ARG A 103 32.26 -0.31 -3.10
CA ARG A 103 32.70 1.08 -3.39
C ARG A 103 32.35 2.07 -2.28
N ARG A 104 31.22 1.86 -1.58
CA ARG A 104 30.82 2.70 -0.44
C ARG A 104 31.75 2.48 0.77
N ASN A 105 32.10 1.22 1.05
CA ASN A 105 33.01 0.90 2.15
C ASN A 105 34.47 1.34 1.89
N GLN A 106 34.91 1.39 0.64
CA GLN A 106 36.23 1.95 0.30
C GLN A 106 36.34 3.45 0.57
N LEU A 107 35.26 4.22 0.39
CA LEU A 107 35.26 5.66 0.66
C LEU A 107 35.23 5.97 2.17
N LEU A 108 34.58 5.11 2.97
CA LEU A 108 34.56 5.26 4.43
C LEU A 108 35.87 4.83 5.11
N SER A 109 36.74 4.06 4.46
CA SER A 109 38.00 3.63 5.08
C SER A 109 39.14 4.65 4.98
N VAL A 110 38.90 5.80 4.34
CA VAL A 110 39.89 6.89 4.14
C VAL A 110 39.53 8.13 4.96
N LEU A 111 38.47 8.06 5.76
CA LEU A 111 38.12 9.04 6.79
C LEU A 111 38.47 8.48 8.17
#